data_AF-A0A9D6B423-F1
#
_entry.id   AF-A0A9D6B423-F1
#
_cell.length_a   1.000
_cell.length_b   1.000
_cell.length_c   1.000
_cell.angle_alpha   90.00
_cell.angle_beta   90.00
_cell.angle_gamma   90.00
#
_symmetry.space_group_name_H-M   'P 1'
#
loop_
_entity.id
_entity.type
_entity.pdbx_description
1 polymer ?
#
loop_
_entity_poly.entity_id
_entity_poly.type
_entity_poly.pdbx_seq_one_letter_code
_entity_poly.pdbx_strand_id
1 'polypeptide(L)' 'MATAAPKATKKAKDASEVKTIEELRKDLSAKQLEIVEARRGLAAGELQNPRVITATRKEIARLHTAIRAAELAEKGDK' A
#
# COMPACT_ATOMS: atom_id res chain seq x y z
N MET A 1 9.75 35.27 22.81
CA MET A 1 9.32 35.17 21.41
C MET A 1 9.90 33.87 20.84
N ALA A 2 9.19 32.74 20.93
CA ALA A 2 9.65 31.46 20.38
C ALA A 2 9.14 31.33 18.94
N THR A 3 10.06 31.35 17.98
CA THR A 3 9.78 31.26 16.54
C THR A 3 9.38 29.85 16.15
N ALA A 4 8.20 29.71 15.57
CA ALA A 4 7.67 28.44 15.05
C ALA A 4 8.47 27.97 13.82
N ALA A 5 8.97 26.73 13.87
CA ALA A 5 9.60 26.08 12.72
C ALA A 5 8.55 25.67 11.68
N PRO A 6 8.76 25.94 10.37
CA PRO A 6 7.80 25.59 9.32
C PRO A 6 7.76 24.07 9.12
N LYS A 7 6.56 23.49 9.19
CA LYS A 7 6.31 22.07 8.91
C LYS A 7 6.61 21.79 7.43
N ALA A 8 7.61 20.95 7.17
CA ALA A 8 7.95 20.48 5.84
C ALA A 8 6.80 19.64 5.24
N THR A 9 6.09 20.20 4.26
CA THR A 9 5.14 19.49 3.41
C THR A 9 5.91 18.61 2.44
N LYS A 10 5.79 17.28 2.56
CA LYS A 10 6.39 16.34 1.63
C LYS A 10 5.74 16.51 0.25
N LYS A 11 6.53 16.90 -0.75
CA LYS A 11 6.12 16.93 -2.16
C LYS A 11 5.71 15.52 -2.61
N ALA A 12 4.58 15.42 -3.31
CA ALA A 12 4.15 14.20 -3.98
C ALA A 12 5.13 13.89 -5.11
N LYS A 13 5.64 12.65 -5.14
CA LYS A 13 6.36 12.10 -6.29
C LYS A 13 5.32 11.59 -7.28
N ASP A 14 5.46 11.98 -8.54
CA ASP A 14 4.62 11.54 -9.64
C ASP A 14 4.61 10.01 -9.77
N ALA A 15 3.45 9.48 -10.11
CA ALA A 15 3.19 8.06 -10.26
C ALA A 15 3.90 7.53 -11.50
N SER A 16 4.98 6.79 -11.29
CA SER A 16 5.56 5.91 -12.30
C SER A 16 4.51 4.86 -12.69
N GLU A 17 4.07 4.93 -13.94
CA GLU A 17 3.48 3.85 -14.74
C GLU A 17 2.30 3.09 -14.09
N VAL A 18 1.12 3.22 -14.72
CA VAL A 18 -0.04 2.40 -14.36
C VAL A 18 0.28 0.95 -14.72
N LYS A 19 0.70 0.17 -13.71
CA LYS A 19 0.92 -1.27 -13.82
C LYS A 19 -0.30 -1.94 -14.43
N THR A 20 -0.07 -2.98 -15.22
CA THR A 20 -1.16 -3.77 -15.80
C THR A 20 -1.98 -4.45 -14.70
N ILE A 21 -3.25 -4.80 -14.97
CA ILE A 21 -4.13 -5.44 -13.97
C ILE A 21 -3.51 -6.74 -13.43
N GLU A 22 -2.79 -7.47 -14.29
CA GLU A 22 -2.09 -8.70 -13.90
C GLU A 22 -0.94 -8.45 -12.93
N GLU A 23 -0.16 -7.39 -13.13
CA GLU A 23 0.89 -6.97 -12.21
C GLU A 23 0.32 -6.53 -10.86
N LEU A 24 -0.79 -5.79 -10.85
CA LEU A 24 -1.47 -5.41 -9.61
C LEU A 24 -1.97 -6.64 -8.81
N ARG A 25 -2.40 -7.70 -9.49
CA ARG A 25 -2.80 -8.96 -8.85
C ARG A 25 -1.60 -9.73 -8.30
N LYS A 26 -0.45 -9.73 -9.00
CA LYS A 26 0.81 -10.31 -8.50
C LYS A 26 1.32 -9.56 -7.27
N ASP A 27 1.27 -8.23 -7.28
CA ASP A 27 1.65 -7.41 -6.13
C ASP A 27 0.71 -7.66 -4.92
N LEU A 28 -0.59 -7.83 -5.19
CA LEU A 28 -1.58 -8.13 -4.16
C LEU A 28 -1.28 -9.48 -3.48
N SER A 29 -1.02 -10.54 -4.26
CA SER A 29 -0.69 -11.85 -3.68
C SER A 29 0.61 -11.83 -2.88
N ALA A 30 1.64 -11.12 -3.36
CA ALA A 30 2.88 -10.93 -2.62
C ALA A 30 2.64 -10.21 -1.28
N LYS A 31 1.84 -9.14 -1.27
CA LYS A 31 1.50 -8.40 -0.04
C LYS A 31 0.63 -9.19 0.94
N GLN A 32 -0.18 -10.13 0.43
CA GLN A 32 -0.95 -11.06 1.27
C GLN A 32 -0.05 -12.10 1.96
N LEU A 33 1.01 -12.54 1.31
CA LEU A 33 2.00 -13.41 1.96
C LEU A 33 2.77 -12.64 3.05
N GLU A 34 3.20 -11.42 2.73
CA GLU A 34 3.92 -10.54 3.66
C GLU A 34 3.13 -10.30 4.96
N ILE A 35 1.81 -10.06 4.88
CA ILE A 35 1.00 -9.85 6.09
C ILE A 35 0.83 -11.14 6.92
N VAL A 36 0.83 -12.32 6.30
CA VAL A 36 0.78 -13.61 7.02
C VAL A 36 2.09 -13.83 7.77
N GLU A 37 3.22 -13.59 7.12
CA GLU A 37 4.55 -13.68 7.74
C GLU A 37 4.71 -12.66 8.87
N ALA A 38 4.31 -11.40 8.65
CA ALA A 38 4.34 -10.37 9.69
C ALA A 38 3.48 -10.73 10.91
N ARG A 39 2.31 -11.35 10.70
CA ARG A 39 1.47 -11.85 11.81
C ARG A 39 2.12 -13.01 12.54
N ARG A 40 2.77 -13.94 11.82
CA ARG A 40 3.54 -15.04 12.43
C ARG A 40 4.71 -14.51 13.26
N GLY A 41 5.48 -13.57 12.72
CA GLY A 41 6.59 -12.92 13.44
C GLY A 41 6.12 -12.12 14.65
N LEU A 42 4.95 -11.48 14.59
CA LEU A 42 4.36 -10.82 15.76
C LEU A 42 3.96 -11.83 16.84
N ALA A 43 3.38 -12.97 16.44
CA ALA A 43 3.02 -14.04 17.37
C ALA A 43 4.25 -14.69 18.02
N ALA A 44 5.35 -14.83 17.26
CA ALA A 44 6.64 -15.32 17.76
C ALA A 44 7.40 -14.29 18.62
N GLY A 45 6.98 -13.01 18.61
CA GLY A 45 7.67 -11.92 19.31
C GLY A 45 8.93 -11.41 18.58
N GLU A 46 9.19 -11.87 17.36
CA GLU A 46 10.34 -11.47 16.54
C GLU A 46 10.09 -10.20 15.71
N LEU A 47 8.83 -9.82 15.53
CA LEU A 47 8.48 -8.60 14.79
C LEU A 47 8.76 -7.35 15.62
N GLN A 48 9.89 -6.70 15.35
CA GLN A 48 10.34 -5.49 16.03
C GLN A 48 9.35 -4.30 15.95
N ASN A 49 8.55 -4.22 14.89
CA ASN A 49 7.59 -3.13 14.70
C ASN A 49 6.20 -3.63 14.27
N PRO A 50 5.22 -3.70 15.18
CA PRO A 50 3.85 -4.09 14.87
C PRO A 50 3.14 -3.17 13.86
N ARG A 51 3.59 -1.92 13.67
CA ARG A 51 2.95 -0.98 12.73
C ARG A 51 3.12 -1.39 11.27
N VAL A 52 4.07 -2.27 10.96
CA VAL A 52 4.25 -2.83 9.61
C VAL A 52 2.95 -3.49 9.14
N ILE A 53 2.28 -4.28 10.00
CA ILE A 53 1.00 -4.92 9.67
C ILE A 53 -0.06 -3.87 9.28
N THR A 54 -0.09 -2.73 9.96
CA THR A 54 -1.06 -1.67 9.65
C THR A 54 -0.74 -0.98 8.32
N ALA A 55 0.55 -0.80 8.00
CA ALA A 55 0.99 -0.27 6.71
C ALA A 55 0.65 -1.25 5.57
N THR A 56 0.99 -2.53 5.70
CA THR A 56 0.71 -3.58 4.71
C THR A 56 -0.80 -3.73 4.47
N ARG A 57 -1.65 -3.61 5.50
CA ARG A 57 -3.12 -3.59 5.33
C ARG A 57 -3.61 -2.43 4.45
N LYS A 58 -3.03 -1.24 4.63
CA LYS A 58 -3.39 -0.06 3.82
C LYS A 58 -2.91 -0.23 2.38
N GLU A 59 -1.75 -0.83 2.17
CA GLU A 59 -1.23 -1.15 0.84
C GLU A 59 -2.15 -2.14 0.10
N ILE A 60 -2.55 -3.23 0.75
CA ILE A 60 -3.52 -4.19 0.17
C ILE A 60 -4.83 -3.49 -0.22
N ALA A 61 -5.36 -2.64 0.67
CA ALA A 61 -6.59 -1.90 0.38
C ALA A 61 -6.43 -0.99 -0.86
N ARG A 62 -5.29 -0.28 -0.98
CA ARG A 62 -5.01 0.56 -2.15
C ARG A 62 -4.88 -0.26 -3.44
N LEU A 63 -4.26 -1.44 -3.39
CA LEU A 63 -4.16 -2.34 -4.54
C LEU A 63 -5.54 -2.80 -5.01
N HIS A 64 -6.44 -3.17 -4.07
CA HIS A 64 -7.83 -3.48 -4.42
C HIS A 64 -8.55 -2.29 -5.07
N THR A 65 -8.35 -1.07 -4.54
CA THR A 65 -8.92 0.15 -5.14
C THR A 65 -8.38 0.39 -6.54
N ALA A 66 -7.07 0.22 -6.76
CA ALA A 66 -6.45 0.39 -8.06
C ALA A 66 -6.97 -0.62 -9.09
N ILE A 67 -7.07 -1.90 -8.71
CA ILE A 67 -7.67 -2.95 -9.56
C ILE A 67 -9.11 -2.58 -9.90
N ARG A 68 -9.90 -2.16 -8.92
CA ARG A 68 -11.31 -1.80 -9.16
C ARG A 68 -11.45 -0.57 -10.05
N ALA A 69 -10.57 0.43 -9.88
CA ALA A 69 -10.55 1.61 -10.73
C ALA A 69 -10.21 1.25 -12.19
N ALA A 70 -9.22 0.36 -12.40
CA ALA A 70 -8.88 -0.15 -13.73
C ALA A 70 -10.04 -0.93 -14.36
N GLU A 71 -10.69 -1.83 -13.62
CA GLU A 71 -11.87 -2.57 -14.09
C GLU A 71 -13.05 -1.66 -14.46
N LEU A 72 -13.24 -0.55 -13.74
CA LEU A 72 -14.31 0.41 -14.02
C LEU A 72 -13.97 1.29 -15.23
N ALA A 73 -12.71 1.65 -15.42
CA ALA A 73 -12.27 2.35 -16.64
C ALA A 73 -12.53 1.49 -17.88
N GLU A 74 -12.13 0.21 -17.87
CA GLU A 74 -12.41 -0.72 -18.97
C GLU A 74 -13.91 -0.93 -19.25
N LYS A 75 -14.77 -0.77 -18.23
CA LYS A 75 -16.23 -0.90 -18.38
C LYS A 75 -16.95 0.40 -18.74
N GLY A 76 -16.36 1.55 -18.41
CA GLY A 76 -16.90 2.88 -18.64
C GLY A 76 -16.54 3.49 -19.99
N ASP A 77 -15.54 2.95 -20.69
CA ASP A 77 -15.20 3.29 -22.08
C ASP A 77 -16.07 2.55 -23.12
N LYS A 78 -17.36 2.35 -22.83
CA LYS A 78 -18.37 1.81 -23.76
C LYS A 78 -19.58 2.73 -23.87
#